data_AF-A0AAD7BRF2-F1
#
_entry.id   AF-A0AAD7BRF2-F1
#
_cell.length_a   1.000
_cell.length_b   1.000
_cell.length_c   1.000
_cell.angle_alpha   90.00
_cell.angle_beta   90.00
_cell.angle_gamma   90.00
#
_symmetry.space_group_name_H-M   'P 1'
#
loop_
_entity.id
_entity.type
_entity.pdbx_description
1 polymer ?
#
loop_
_entity_poly.entity_id
_entity_poly.type
_entity_poly.pdbx_seq_one_letter_code
_entity_poly.pdbx_strand_id
1 'polypeptide(L)'
;MLSATSPTPSRTPCRNSSRSSRSGRRHPISTKQELAARSKIIAQKCRIPLATTYDGNAHIAPSASATTWPKLTRPAGIPAEVDLSGHPDLADVPVEYLRDILPFDAFDASRKAVQCPPPDSSVLPTELQILINDAVTHPPSHMLAVHDGSRTRFGVTRVRLFPIHELVLRTTCAFLPVLPGPVPLSAAEKFPCEDEDESPVSRMTIPVVTLSLPSLATFPLLQTYLYTKEPSTLLNCLLPPPDATLDRLRRHAAIICGLYNNARSLGVVDQELWDLLEVVWDRTMSASQA
;
A
#
# COMPACT_ATOMS: atom_id res chain seq x y z
N MET A 1 24.61 20.00 -81.85
CA MET A 1 24.61 18.54 -82.05
C MET A 1 23.96 17.95 -80.81
N LEU A 2 22.63 17.75 -80.86
CA LEU A 2 21.95 16.43 -80.95
C LEU A 2 22.29 15.53 -79.76
N SER A 3 21.39 14.92 -78.99
CA SER A 3 19.93 14.96 -78.84
C SER A 3 19.58 14.01 -77.67
N ALA A 4 18.52 14.35 -76.92
CA ALA A 4 17.41 13.48 -76.44
C ALA A 4 17.73 12.21 -75.59
N THR A 5 16.91 11.70 -74.65
CA THR A 5 15.47 11.83 -74.36
C THR A 5 15.17 11.13 -73.01
N SER A 6 14.32 11.72 -72.16
CA SER A 6 13.49 11.00 -71.16
C SER A 6 12.20 10.51 -71.86
N PRO A 7 11.39 9.52 -71.36
CA PRO A 7 10.44 9.78 -70.24
C PRO A 7 9.96 8.58 -69.37
N THR A 8 9.29 8.96 -68.26
CA THR A 8 8.34 8.31 -67.31
C THR A 8 7.12 7.58 -67.96
N PRO A 9 6.02 7.23 -67.23
CA PRO A 9 5.77 6.39 -66.02
C PRO A 9 4.65 5.34 -66.27
N SER A 10 4.29 4.49 -65.30
CA SER A 10 3.03 3.72 -65.35
C SER A 10 2.26 3.66 -64.02
N ARG A 11 1.06 4.26 -64.03
CA ARG A 11 -0.10 3.98 -63.15
C ARG A 11 -0.83 2.76 -63.74
N THR A 12 -1.47 1.86 -62.98
CA THR A 12 -2.84 1.82 -62.40
C THR A 12 -3.11 0.34 -61.97
N PRO A 13 -4.29 -0.12 -61.43
CA PRO A 13 -5.47 0.55 -60.85
C PRO A 13 -5.91 0.01 -59.47
N CYS A 14 -6.87 0.72 -58.85
CA CYS A 14 -7.71 0.25 -57.74
C CYS A 14 -8.67 -0.88 -58.15
N ARG A 15 -8.96 -1.82 -57.24
CA ARG A 15 -10.19 -2.62 -57.27
C ARG A 15 -10.70 -2.92 -55.86
N ASN A 16 -11.89 -2.39 -55.56
CA ASN A 16 -12.71 -2.74 -54.41
C ASN A 16 -13.35 -4.12 -54.62
N SER A 17 -13.44 -4.90 -53.55
CA SER A 17 -14.53 -5.86 -53.36
C SER A 17 -14.73 -6.14 -51.87
N SER A 18 -15.91 -5.75 -51.42
CA SER A 18 -16.57 -6.03 -50.17
C SER A 18 -16.71 -7.53 -49.90
N ARG A 19 -16.47 -7.95 -48.65
CA ARG A 19 -17.13 -9.13 -48.08
C ARG A 19 -17.36 -8.95 -46.58
N SER A 20 -18.65 -8.90 -46.25
CA SER A 20 -19.22 -9.04 -44.93
C SER A 20 -18.89 -10.40 -44.33
N SER A 21 -18.41 -10.41 -43.08
CA SER A 21 -18.45 -11.57 -42.20
C SER A 21 -18.81 -11.12 -40.78
N ARG A 22 -20.08 -11.28 -40.43
CA ARG A 22 -20.56 -11.36 -39.05
C ARG A 22 -19.81 -12.50 -38.34
N SER A 23 -19.22 -12.25 -37.19
CA SER A 23 -18.92 -13.31 -36.21
C SER A 23 -18.72 -12.75 -34.82
N GLY A 24 -19.75 -12.92 -33.98
CA GLY A 24 -19.64 -13.26 -32.57
C GLY A 24 -18.81 -12.38 -31.64
N ARG A 25 -19.46 -11.36 -31.05
CA ARG A 25 -19.17 -10.99 -29.66
C ARG A 25 -19.44 -12.22 -28.78
N ARG A 26 -18.40 -12.94 -28.40
CA ARG A 26 -18.43 -13.83 -27.23
C ARG A 26 -17.98 -13.00 -26.04
N HIS A 27 -18.95 -12.45 -25.30
CA HIS A 27 -18.73 -12.12 -23.91
C HIS A 27 -18.38 -13.43 -23.19
N PRO A 28 -17.26 -13.53 -22.46
CA PRO A 28 -17.09 -14.66 -21.56
C PRO A 28 -18.20 -14.54 -20.52
N ILE A 29 -19.13 -15.49 -20.55
CA ILE A 29 -20.00 -15.77 -19.42
C ILE A 29 -19.06 -16.24 -18.32
N SER A 30 -18.61 -15.30 -17.49
CA SER A 30 -17.86 -15.65 -16.30
C SER A 30 -18.75 -16.56 -15.48
N THR A 31 -18.32 -17.81 -15.37
CA THR A 31 -19.08 -18.81 -14.65
C THR A 31 -19.18 -18.37 -13.19
N LYS A 32 -20.30 -18.66 -12.51
CA LYS A 32 -20.44 -18.43 -11.06
C LYS A 32 -19.24 -19.00 -10.27
N GLN A 33 -18.55 -20.02 -10.79
CA GLN A 33 -17.33 -20.59 -10.23
C GLN A 33 -16.10 -19.69 -10.38
N GLU A 34 -15.95 -18.94 -11.46
CA GLU A 34 -14.82 -18.03 -11.69
C GLU A 34 -14.97 -16.74 -10.86
N LEU A 35 -16.19 -16.22 -10.73
CA LEU A 35 -16.51 -15.15 -9.77
C LEU A 35 -16.34 -15.63 -8.32
N ALA A 36 -16.75 -16.86 -7.99
CA ALA A 36 -16.50 -17.43 -6.66
C ALA A 36 -15.00 -17.70 -6.38
N ALA A 37 -14.22 -18.06 -7.40
CA ALA A 37 -12.77 -18.24 -7.29
C ALA A 37 -12.05 -16.90 -7.13
N ARG A 38 -12.45 -15.85 -7.86
CA ARG A 38 -11.97 -14.47 -7.67
C ARG A 38 -12.34 -13.92 -6.30
N SER A 39 -13.57 -14.13 -5.82
CA SER A 39 -13.98 -13.74 -4.47
C SER A 39 -13.22 -14.50 -3.37
N LYS A 40 -12.86 -15.77 -3.59
CA LYS A 40 -12.00 -16.53 -2.67
C LYS A 40 -10.56 -16.01 -2.67
N ILE A 41 -10.00 -15.65 -3.82
CA ILE A 41 -8.64 -15.07 -3.92
C ILE A 41 -8.58 -13.67 -3.28
N ILE A 42 -9.64 -12.86 -3.40
CA ILE A 42 -9.75 -11.55 -2.74
C ILE A 42 -9.92 -11.71 -1.21
N ALA A 43 -10.74 -12.66 -0.76
CA ALA A 43 -10.88 -13.00 0.67
C ALA A 43 -9.60 -13.61 1.27
N GLN A 44 -8.74 -14.21 0.45
CA GLN A 44 -7.46 -14.79 0.87
C GLN A 44 -6.30 -13.77 0.84
N LYS A 45 -6.37 -12.74 -0.02
CA LYS A 45 -5.42 -11.61 -0.06
C LYS A 45 -5.56 -10.61 1.11
N CYS A 46 -6.68 -10.64 1.83
CA CYS A 46 -6.89 -9.83 3.05
C CYS A 46 -6.70 -10.61 4.36
N ARG A 47 -6.15 -11.84 4.30
CA ARG A 47 -5.67 -12.50 5.52
C ARG A 47 -4.31 -11.94 5.90
N ILE A 48 -4.31 -10.74 6.47
CA ILE A 48 -3.38 -10.53 7.57
C ILE A 48 -3.70 -11.67 8.54
N PRO A 49 -2.73 -12.52 8.93
CA PRO A 49 -2.97 -13.38 10.07
C PRO A 49 -3.29 -12.43 11.22
N LEU A 50 -4.59 -12.30 11.54
CA LEU A 50 -5.08 -11.78 12.81
C LEU A 50 -4.25 -12.53 13.83
N ALA A 51 -3.21 -11.88 14.36
CA ALA A 51 -2.18 -12.54 15.12
C ALA A 51 -2.88 -13.37 16.20
N THR A 52 -2.83 -14.68 16.04
CA THR A 52 -3.33 -15.65 17.01
C THR A 52 -2.46 -15.65 18.28
N THR A 53 -1.46 -14.78 18.34
CA THR A 53 -0.62 -14.51 19.50
C THR A 53 -0.62 -13.00 19.81
N TYR A 54 -1.78 -12.49 20.21
CA TYR A 54 -1.77 -11.36 21.14
C TYR A 54 -1.31 -11.94 22.49
N ASP A 55 -0.02 -11.82 22.82
CA ASP A 55 0.49 -12.12 24.15
C ASP A 55 -0.09 -11.07 25.11
N GLY A 56 -1.30 -11.38 25.59
CA GLY A 56 -1.98 -10.63 26.63
C GLY A 56 -1.19 -10.74 27.92
N ASN A 57 -0.36 -9.75 28.19
CA ASN A 57 0.14 -9.50 29.54
C ASN A 57 0.43 -8.00 29.74
N ALA A 58 -0.61 -7.20 29.59
CA ALA A 58 -0.74 -5.93 30.28
C ALA A 58 -1.94 -6.05 31.23
N HIS A 59 -1.66 -6.40 32.49
CA HIS A 59 -2.66 -6.38 33.55
C HIS A 59 -3.04 -4.93 33.84
N ILE A 60 -4.10 -4.45 33.20
CA ILE A 60 -4.87 -3.30 33.66
C ILE A 60 -6.13 -3.89 34.30
N ALA A 61 -6.23 -3.83 35.63
CA ALA A 61 -7.44 -4.19 36.33
C ALA A 61 -8.58 -3.24 35.90
N PRO A 62 -9.74 -3.75 35.41
CA PRO A 62 -10.82 -2.88 35.00
C PRO A 62 -11.55 -2.35 36.24
N SER A 63 -11.33 -1.06 36.55
CA SER A 63 -12.26 -0.30 37.39
C SER A 63 -13.59 -0.21 36.64
N ALA A 64 -14.67 -0.66 37.28
CA ALA A 64 -16.03 -0.63 36.76
C ALA A 64 -16.57 0.81 36.75
N SER A 65 -16.09 1.62 35.82
CA SER A 65 -16.75 2.84 35.38
C SER A 65 -17.36 2.56 34.01
N ALA A 66 -18.63 2.90 33.83
CA ALA A 66 -19.37 2.73 32.58
C ALA A 66 -18.49 3.14 31.40
N THR A 67 -18.05 2.14 30.60
CA THR A 67 -17.07 2.34 29.55
C THR A 67 -17.77 2.95 28.35
N THR A 68 -18.00 4.27 28.39
CA THR A 68 -18.34 5.02 27.19
C THR A 68 -17.10 5.07 26.33
N TRP A 69 -17.12 4.24 25.28
CA TRP A 69 -16.08 4.23 24.26
C TRP A 69 -16.02 5.61 23.58
N PRO A 70 -14.84 6.19 23.36
CA PRO A 70 -14.74 7.50 22.73
C PRO A 70 -15.26 7.42 21.29
N LYS A 71 -15.93 8.48 20.83
CA LYS A 71 -16.28 8.63 19.43
C LYS A 71 -15.00 8.83 18.61
N LEU A 72 -14.82 8.05 17.56
CA LEU A 72 -13.72 8.28 16.61
C LEU A 72 -14.20 9.25 15.54
N THR A 73 -13.60 10.44 15.51
CA THR A 73 -13.78 11.43 14.45
C THR A 73 -12.40 11.91 14.00
N ARG A 74 -12.31 12.55 12.82
CA ARG A 74 -11.06 13.15 12.37
C ARG A 74 -10.45 14.05 13.48
N PRO A 75 -9.21 13.79 13.93
CA PRO A 75 -8.57 14.59 14.96
C PRO A 75 -8.43 16.07 14.55
N ALA A 76 -8.69 16.97 15.49
CA ALA A 76 -8.28 18.36 15.35
C ALA A 76 -6.75 18.45 15.21
N GLY A 77 -6.28 19.32 14.31
CA GLY A 77 -4.85 19.56 14.06
C GLY A 77 -4.25 18.81 12.87
N ILE A 78 -4.96 17.86 12.25
CA ILE A 78 -4.54 17.31 10.96
C ILE A 78 -4.92 18.32 9.86
N PRO A 79 -3.97 18.86 9.09
CA PRO A 79 -4.25 19.87 8.09
C PRO A 79 -5.16 19.35 6.98
N ALA A 80 -5.87 20.25 6.29
CA ALA A 80 -6.75 19.90 5.18
C ALA A 80 -5.99 19.39 3.95
N GLU A 81 -4.74 19.82 3.80
CA GLU A 81 -3.85 19.51 2.69
C GLU A 81 -2.45 19.19 3.22
N VAL A 82 -1.63 18.49 2.42
CA VAL A 82 -0.24 18.25 2.76
C VAL A 82 0.62 19.38 2.19
N ASP A 83 1.52 19.92 3.02
CA ASP A 83 2.50 20.90 2.59
C ASP A 83 3.73 20.21 1.97
N LEU A 84 3.96 20.46 0.69
CA LEU A 84 5.11 19.95 -0.07
C LEU A 84 6.22 20.98 -0.26
N SER A 85 6.10 22.20 0.30
CA SER A 85 7.09 23.26 0.15
C SER A 85 8.49 22.89 0.64
N GLY A 86 8.59 21.93 1.58
CA GLY A 86 9.85 21.35 2.05
C GLY A 86 10.54 20.40 1.05
N HIS A 87 10.03 20.27 -0.17
CA HIS A 87 10.62 19.47 -1.23
C HIS A 87 10.91 20.30 -2.47
N PRO A 88 12.19 20.58 -2.79
CA PRO A 88 12.54 21.45 -3.90
C PRO A 88 11.99 20.93 -5.24
N ASP A 89 11.95 19.61 -5.44
CA ASP A 89 11.48 19.00 -6.69
C ASP A 89 9.94 19.02 -6.86
N LEU A 90 9.20 19.30 -5.78
CA LEU A 90 7.74 19.25 -5.74
C LEU A 90 7.09 20.56 -5.25
N ALA A 91 7.90 21.57 -4.94
CA ALA A 91 7.43 22.79 -4.27
C ALA A 91 6.35 23.53 -5.05
N ASP A 92 6.40 23.47 -6.39
CA ASP A 92 5.46 24.15 -7.29
C ASP A 92 4.33 23.24 -7.81
N VAL A 93 4.29 21.97 -7.38
CA VAL A 93 3.30 21.00 -7.86
C VAL A 93 2.16 20.86 -6.86
N PRO A 94 0.90 21.19 -7.23
CA PRO A 94 -0.26 20.96 -6.37
C PRO A 94 -0.36 19.50 -5.94
N VAL A 95 -0.63 19.26 -4.65
CA VAL A 95 -0.70 17.90 -4.11
C VAL A 95 -1.86 17.10 -4.73
N GLU A 96 -2.96 17.78 -5.09
CA GLU A 96 -4.11 17.19 -5.80
C GLU A 96 -3.67 16.63 -7.15
N TYR A 97 -2.89 17.40 -7.90
CA TYR A 97 -2.37 16.95 -9.19
C TYR A 97 -1.49 15.71 -9.03
N LEU A 98 -0.63 15.67 -8.01
CA LEU A 98 0.17 14.48 -7.72
C LEU A 98 -0.72 13.28 -7.40
N ARG A 99 -1.73 13.44 -6.55
CA ARG A 99 -2.66 12.35 -6.22
C ARG A 99 -3.40 11.81 -7.44
N ASP A 100 -3.75 12.66 -8.39
CA ASP A 100 -4.46 12.26 -9.61
C ASP A 100 -3.58 11.51 -10.60
N ILE A 101 -2.28 11.82 -10.66
CA ILE A 101 -1.35 11.21 -11.64
C ILE A 101 -0.54 10.04 -11.07
N LEU A 102 -0.48 9.88 -9.75
CA LEU A 102 0.34 8.84 -9.14
C LEU A 102 -0.22 7.45 -9.48
N PRO A 103 0.60 6.55 -10.07
CA PRO A 103 0.18 5.19 -10.38
C PRO A 103 0.19 4.32 -9.10
N PHE A 104 -0.74 4.60 -8.18
CA PHE A 104 -0.90 3.93 -6.88
C PHE A 104 -0.86 2.40 -6.99
N ASP A 105 -1.54 1.82 -7.99
CA ASP A 105 -1.52 0.38 -8.27
C ASP A 105 -0.11 -0.14 -8.63
N ALA A 106 0.66 0.61 -9.42
CA ALA A 106 2.01 0.22 -9.80
C ALA A 106 2.96 0.30 -8.60
N PHE A 107 2.81 1.32 -7.74
CA PHE A 107 3.54 1.41 -6.49
C PHE A 107 3.19 0.29 -5.52
N ASP A 108 1.92 -0.12 -5.44
CA ASP A 108 1.52 -1.25 -4.57
C ASP A 108 2.05 -2.58 -5.09
N ALA A 109 1.99 -2.80 -6.41
CA ALA A 109 2.57 -3.98 -7.05
C ALA A 109 4.09 -4.05 -6.82
N SER A 110 4.79 -2.94 -7.02
CA SER A 110 6.22 -2.80 -6.72
C SER A 110 6.56 -3.18 -5.28
N ARG A 111 5.84 -2.59 -4.31
CA ARG A 111 6.04 -2.85 -2.88
C ARG A 111 5.87 -4.32 -2.53
N LYS A 112 4.88 -4.99 -3.14
CA LYS A 112 4.60 -6.42 -2.95
C LYS A 112 5.61 -7.34 -3.63
N ALA A 113 6.31 -6.84 -4.65
CA ALA A 113 7.33 -7.58 -5.39
C ALA A 113 8.72 -7.54 -4.72
N VAL A 114 8.94 -6.64 -3.76
CA VAL A 114 10.20 -6.57 -3.00
C VAL A 114 10.40 -7.84 -2.19
N GLN A 115 11.56 -8.46 -2.39
CA GLN A 115 12.09 -9.45 -1.47
C GLN A 115 13.24 -8.81 -0.70
N CYS A 116 13.24 -9.05 0.61
CA CYS A 116 14.25 -8.55 1.51
C CYS A 116 14.83 -9.74 2.28
N PRO A 117 16.08 -10.15 2.01
CA PRO A 117 16.71 -11.16 2.85
C PRO A 117 16.77 -10.67 4.31
N PRO A 118 16.65 -11.58 5.29
CA PRO A 118 16.77 -11.21 6.69
C PRO A 118 18.17 -10.65 6.96
N PRO A 119 18.31 -9.58 7.77
CA PRO A 119 19.63 -9.06 8.12
C PRO A 119 20.40 -10.07 8.99
N ASP A 120 21.71 -10.18 8.75
CA ASP A 120 22.61 -11.11 9.47
C ASP A 120 22.88 -10.67 10.93
N SER A 121 22.39 -9.49 11.31
CA SER A 121 22.73 -8.80 12.56
C SER A 121 21.48 -8.49 13.38
N SER A 122 21.63 -8.56 14.71
CA SER A 122 20.62 -8.10 15.67
C SER A 122 20.52 -6.57 15.79
N VAL A 123 21.44 -5.84 15.16
CA VAL A 123 21.43 -4.39 15.03
C VAL A 123 20.73 -4.02 13.73
N LEU A 124 19.80 -3.06 13.80
CA LEU A 124 19.11 -2.53 12.64
C LEU A 124 20.12 -1.83 11.71
N PRO A 125 20.27 -2.27 10.45
CA PRO A 125 21.19 -1.64 9.52
C PRO A 125 20.65 -0.28 9.05
N THR A 126 21.54 0.61 8.61
CA THR A 126 21.19 1.93 8.03
C THR A 126 20.77 1.85 6.57
N GLU A 127 21.17 0.77 5.89
CA GLU A 127 20.85 0.48 4.50
C GLU A 127 20.56 -1.01 4.35
N LEU A 128 19.76 -1.36 3.35
CA LEU A 128 19.35 -2.73 3.13
C LEU A 128 19.33 -3.05 1.64
N GLN A 129 19.92 -4.18 1.29
CA GLN A 129 19.81 -4.72 -0.06
C GLN A 129 18.46 -5.39 -0.22
N ILE A 130 17.74 -4.97 -1.25
CA ILE A 130 16.48 -5.55 -1.67
C ILE A 130 16.61 -6.16 -3.06
N LEU A 131 15.81 -7.18 -3.31
CA LEU A 131 15.66 -7.84 -4.59
C LEU A 131 14.32 -7.43 -5.19
N ILE A 132 14.37 -6.92 -6.41
CA ILE A 132 13.19 -6.48 -7.16
C ILE A 132 13.21 -7.18 -8.52
N ASN A 133 12.05 -7.64 -8.96
CA ASN A 133 11.89 -8.13 -10.34
C ASN A 133 12.00 -6.94 -11.32
N ASP A 134 12.78 -7.08 -12.40
CA ASP A 134 12.98 -6.06 -13.44
C ASP A 134 11.69 -5.53 -14.07
N ALA A 135 10.56 -6.24 -13.94
CA ALA A 135 9.24 -5.77 -14.38
C ALA A 135 8.68 -4.59 -13.55
N VAL A 136 9.30 -4.24 -12.42
CA VAL A 136 8.86 -3.15 -11.55
C VAL A 136 9.32 -1.80 -12.09
N THR A 137 8.38 -0.94 -12.48
CA THR A 137 8.67 0.38 -13.04
C THR A 137 8.97 1.45 -11.99
N HIS A 138 8.60 1.22 -10.73
CA HIS A 138 8.74 2.20 -9.65
C HIS A 138 9.30 1.51 -8.40
N PRO A 139 10.63 1.35 -8.26
CA PRO A 139 11.20 0.68 -7.09
C PRO A 139 10.98 1.49 -5.81
N PRO A 140 10.85 0.84 -4.63
CA PRO A 140 10.73 1.54 -3.36
C PRO A 140 11.97 2.36 -3.06
N SER A 141 11.76 3.59 -2.59
CA SER A 141 12.83 4.53 -2.25
C SER A 141 13.51 4.23 -0.91
N HIS A 142 12.76 3.66 0.05
CA HIS A 142 13.20 3.49 1.43
C HIS A 142 12.61 2.22 2.04
N MET A 143 13.26 1.73 3.09
CA MET A 143 12.74 0.68 3.96
C MET A 143 12.35 1.29 5.31
N LEU A 144 11.05 1.30 5.65
CA LEU A 144 10.62 1.74 6.98
C LEU A 144 10.82 0.63 8.00
N ALA A 145 11.61 0.92 9.03
CA ALA A 145 11.73 0.15 10.25
C ALA A 145 10.71 0.65 11.29
N VAL A 146 9.52 0.06 11.28
CA VAL A 146 8.41 0.47 12.14
C VAL A 146 8.47 -0.24 13.49
N HIS A 147 8.29 0.51 14.58
CA HIS A 147 8.17 0.00 15.94
C HIS A 147 7.06 0.72 16.70
N ASP A 148 6.58 0.14 17.80
CA ASP A 148 5.55 0.71 18.68
C ASP A 148 6.11 1.24 20.01
N GLY A 149 7.43 1.25 20.15
CA GLY A 149 8.11 1.64 21.39
C GLY A 149 8.06 0.58 22.49
N SER A 150 7.35 -0.54 22.25
CA SER A 150 7.37 -1.68 23.14
C SER A 150 8.77 -2.30 23.18
N ARG A 151 9.26 -2.53 24.40
CA ARG A 151 10.52 -3.21 24.65
C ARG A 151 10.24 -4.57 25.26
N THR A 152 10.93 -5.59 24.77
CA THR A 152 10.92 -6.92 25.38
C THR A 152 11.57 -6.85 26.78
N ARG A 153 11.41 -7.91 27.58
CA ARG A 153 12.05 -8.04 28.90
C ARG A 153 13.58 -7.91 28.85
N PHE A 154 14.18 -8.12 27.68
CA PHE A 154 15.62 -8.01 27.44
C PHE A 154 16.03 -6.64 26.87
N GLY A 155 15.12 -5.65 26.85
CA GLY A 155 15.38 -4.31 26.32
C GLY A 155 15.41 -4.23 24.79
N VAL A 156 15.14 -5.33 24.07
CA VAL A 156 15.11 -5.38 22.60
C VAL A 156 13.79 -4.80 22.10
N THR A 157 13.86 -3.87 21.15
CA THR A 157 12.69 -3.28 20.47
C THR A 157 12.26 -4.17 19.31
N ARG A 158 10.95 -4.47 19.23
CA ARG A 158 10.41 -5.19 18.08
C ARG A 158 10.25 -4.25 16.89
N VAL A 159 10.85 -4.61 15.76
CA VAL A 159 10.80 -3.84 14.52
C VAL A 159 10.22 -4.70 13.40
N ARG A 160 9.48 -4.10 12.48
CA ARG A 160 9.11 -4.70 11.19
C ARG A 160 9.52 -3.78 10.05
N LEU A 161 10.01 -4.39 8.98
CA LEU A 161 10.50 -3.70 7.80
C LEU A 161 9.40 -3.62 6.74
N PHE A 162 9.19 -2.43 6.17
CA PHE A 162 8.20 -2.18 5.13
C PHE A 162 8.80 -1.35 3.99
N PRO A 163 8.85 -1.86 2.76
CA PRO A 163 9.28 -1.05 1.63
C PRO A 163 8.27 0.08 1.38
N ILE A 164 8.75 1.27 1.06
CA ILE A 164 7.92 2.45 0.78
C ILE A 164 8.40 3.29 -0.41
N HIS A 165 7.46 4.05 -0.96
CA HIS A 165 7.71 5.18 -1.85
C HIS A 165 7.47 6.44 -1.05
N GLU A 166 8.52 7.24 -0.85
CA GLU A 166 8.43 8.52 -0.16
C GLU A 166 7.31 9.38 -0.74
N LEU A 167 7.21 9.42 -2.07
CA LEU A 167 6.19 10.21 -2.79
C LEU A 167 4.75 9.80 -2.42
N VAL A 168 4.47 8.50 -2.27
CA VAL A 168 3.14 8.00 -1.86
C VAL A 168 2.79 8.45 -0.44
N LEU A 169 3.76 8.37 0.49
CA LEU A 169 3.51 8.79 1.87
C LEU A 169 3.46 10.32 1.98
N ARG A 170 4.36 11.06 1.34
CA ARG A 170 4.43 12.52 1.45
C ARG A 170 3.19 13.19 0.86
N THR A 171 2.59 12.63 -0.19
CA THR A 171 1.34 13.18 -0.75
C THR A 171 0.12 12.89 0.11
N THR A 172 0.22 12.01 1.10
CA THR A 172 -0.93 11.55 1.91
C THR A 172 -0.78 11.79 3.41
N CYS A 173 0.43 12.01 3.93
CA CYS A 173 0.75 12.10 5.35
C CYS A 173 1.42 13.44 5.66
N ALA A 174 0.74 14.32 6.40
CA ALA A 174 1.24 15.64 6.75
C ALA A 174 2.34 15.63 7.83
N PHE A 175 2.43 14.57 8.63
CA PHE A 175 3.41 14.46 9.73
C PHE A 175 4.49 13.42 9.43
N LEU A 176 4.73 13.12 8.15
CA LEU A 176 5.82 12.24 7.77
C LEU A 176 7.16 12.91 8.13
N PRO A 177 8.09 12.22 8.83
CA PRO A 177 9.41 12.77 9.07
C PRO A 177 10.14 12.99 7.75
N VAL A 178 11.07 13.95 7.74
CA VAL A 178 11.99 14.13 6.61
C VAL A 178 12.80 12.85 6.45
N LEU A 179 12.67 12.22 5.29
CA LEU A 179 13.45 11.04 4.95
C LEU A 179 14.82 11.48 4.43
N PRO A 180 15.89 10.69 4.67
CA PRO A 180 17.19 10.96 4.09
C PRO A 180 17.05 11.02 2.56
N GLY A 181 17.78 11.94 1.92
CA GLY A 181 17.80 12.04 0.46
C GLY A 181 18.20 10.70 -0.17
N PRO A 182 17.73 10.40 -1.39
CA PRO A 182 18.06 9.16 -2.06
C PRO A 182 19.58 9.00 -2.13
N VAL A 183 20.08 7.89 -1.59
CA VAL A 183 21.44 7.43 -1.90
C VAL A 183 21.49 7.27 -3.41
N PRO A 184 22.49 7.82 -4.13
CA PRO A 184 22.58 7.63 -5.57
C PRO A 184 22.48 6.14 -5.83
N LEU A 185 21.43 5.75 -6.58
CA LEU A 185 21.15 4.34 -6.87
C LEU A 185 22.44 3.75 -7.43
N SER A 186 23.13 2.94 -6.63
CA SER A 186 24.18 2.08 -7.15
C SER A 186 23.50 1.27 -8.24
N ALA A 187 23.91 1.48 -9.49
CA ALA A 187 23.24 0.95 -10.67
C ALA A 187 22.82 -0.49 -10.39
N ALA A 188 21.53 -0.78 -10.53
CA ALA A 188 20.98 -2.09 -10.19
C ALA A 188 21.85 -3.16 -10.85
N GLU A 189 22.56 -3.92 -10.03
CA GLU A 189 23.39 -5.01 -10.52
C GLU A 189 22.42 -6.09 -10.99
N LYS A 190 22.34 -6.27 -12.31
CA LYS A 190 21.53 -7.32 -12.91
C LYS A 190 22.25 -8.63 -12.72
N PHE A 191 21.59 -9.56 -12.03
CA PHE A 191 22.08 -10.93 -11.94
C PHE A 191 21.45 -11.73 -13.09
N PRO A 192 22.24 -12.38 -13.95
CA PRO A 192 21.69 -13.29 -14.93
C PRO A 192 21.03 -14.45 -14.19
N CYS A 193 19.73 -14.66 -14.43
CA CYS A 193 19.06 -15.88 -14.00
C CYS A 193 19.64 -17.05 -14.82
N GLU A 194 19.97 -18.17 -14.16
CA GLU A 194 20.49 -19.37 -14.83
C GLU A 194 19.38 -20.08 -15.64
N ASP A 195 18.11 -19.74 -15.37
CA ASP A 195 16.92 -20.25 -16.04
C ASP A 195 16.32 -19.20 -16.98
N GLU A 196 16.20 -19.51 -18.28
CA GLU A 196 15.66 -18.58 -19.31
C GLU A 196 14.17 -18.21 -19.10
N ASP A 197 13.45 -18.96 -18.26
CA ASP A 197 12.04 -18.74 -17.95
C ASP A 197 11.82 -17.80 -16.74
N GLU A 198 12.88 -17.42 -16.00
CA GLU A 198 12.76 -16.57 -14.81
C GLU A 198 13.12 -15.11 -15.12
N SER A 199 12.24 -14.18 -14.75
CA SER A 199 12.49 -12.75 -14.98
C SER A 199 13.73 -12.30 -14.19
N PRO A 200 14.61 -11.46 -14.78
CA PRO A 200 15.82 -11.01 -14.12
C PRO A 200 15.48 -10.28 -12.80
N VAL A 201 16.28 -10.59 -11.77
CA VAL A 201 16.18 -9.97 -10.46
C VAL A 201 17.29 -8.92 -10.32
N SER A 202 16.89 -7.69 -10.06
CA SER A 202 17.78 -6.58 -9.77
C SER A 202 18.04 -6.47 -8.27
N ARG A 203 19.31 -6.28 -7.89
CA ARG A 203 19.70 -5.87 -6.53
C ARG A 203 19.75 -4.35 -6.42
N MET A 204 19.17 -3.83 -5.36
CA MET A 204 19.17 -2.39 -5.07
C MET A 204 19.38 -2.17 -3.57
N THR A 205 20.26 -1.25 -3.21
CA THR A 205 20.45 -0.82 -1.82
C THR A 205 19.58 0.40 -1.54
N ILE A 206 18.80 0.35 -0.46
CA ILE A 206 17.95 1.45 -0.03
C ILE A 206 18.17 1.81 1.44
N PRO A 207 18.04 3.09 1.82
CA PRO A 207 18.15 3.51 3.21
C PRO A 207 17.03 2.93 4.08
N VAL A 208 17.38 2.58 5.32
CA VAL A 208 16.45 2.14 6.37
C VAL A 208 16.12 3.31 7.28
N VAL A 209 14.83 3.63 7.41
CA VAL A 209 14.35 4.74 8.23
C VAL A 209 13.47 4.24 9.36
N THR A 210 13.80 4.61 10.58
CA THR A 210 13.00 4.24 11.76
C THR A 210 11.76 5.10 11.88
N LEU A 211 10.62 4.47 12.15
CA LEU A 211 9.35 5.17 12.38
C LEU A 211 8.63 4.58 13.60
N SER A 212 8.36 5.43 14.59
CA SER A 212 7.56 5.05 15.76
C SER A 212 6.07 5.25 15.45
N LEU A 213 5.27 4.19 15.54
CA LEU A 213 3.82 4.27 15.36
C LEU A 213 3.07 3.68 16.57
N PRO A 214 1.89 4.20 16.94
CA PRO A 214 1.14 3.70 18.09
C PRO A 214 0.78 2.21 18.03
N SER A 215 0.65 1.63 16.83
CA SER A 215 0.28 0.22 16.66
C SER A 215 1.02 -0.41 15.48
N LEU A 216 2.04 -1.21 15.79
CA LEU A 216 2.79 -1.97 14.78
C LEU A 216 1.91 -2.99 14.04
N ALA A 217 0.89 -3.54 14.71
CA ALA A 217 0.03 -4.58 14.17
C ALA A 217 -0.89 -4.07 13.04
N THR A 218 -1.32 -2.81 13.10
CA THR A 218 -2.31 -2.22 12.17
C THR A 218 -1.67 -1.40 11.06
N PHE A 219 -0.37 -1.14 11.12
CA PHE A 219 0.34 -0.43 10.05
C PHE A 219 0.23 -1.11 8.66
N PRO A 220 0.28 -2.45 8.51
CA PRO A 220 0.10 -3.07 7.20
C PRO A 220 -1.27 -2.77 6.54
N LEU A 221 -2.34 -2.63 7.35
CA LEU A 221 -3.66 -2.23 6.85
C LEU A 221 -3.64 -0.79 6.36
N LEU A 222 -3.07 0.11 7.16
CA LEU A 222 -2.93 1.52 6.78
C LEU A 222 -2.09 1.66 5.51
N GLN A 223 -0.93 1.02 5.46
CA GLN A 223 -0.04 1.04 4.31
C GLN A 223 -0.76 0.54 3.06
N THR A 224 -1.52 -0.56 3.15
CA THR A 224 -2.29 -1.06 2.00
C THR A 224 -3.29 -0.02 1.53
N TYR A 225 -4.06 0.59 2.44
CA TYR A 225 -5.01 1.64 2.07
C TYR A 225 -4.34 2.88 1.45
N LEU A 226 -3.22 3.35 2.02
CA LEU A 226 -2.49 4.50 1.46
C LEU A 226 -2.02 4.27 0.02
N TYR A 227 -1.81 3.01 -0.34
CA TYR A 227 -1.32 2.58 -1.65
C TYR A 227 -2.41 2.21 -2.63
N THR A 228 -3.55 1.69 -2.17
CA THR A 228 -4.65 1.31 -3.06
C THR A 228 -5.71 2.38 -3.17
N LYS A 229 -5.83 3.26 -2.15
CA LYS A 229 -6.91 4.24 -2.02
C LYS A 229 -8.30 3.60 -2.16
N GLU A 230 -8.43 2.35 -1.73
CA GLU A 230 -9.64 1.53 -1.88
C GLU A 230 -10.40 1.42 -0.54
N PRO A 231 -11.37 2.31 -0.26
CA PRO A 231 -12.15 2.30 0.98
C PRO A 231 -12.93 1.00 1.16
N SER A 232 -13.49 0.46 0.07
CA SER A 232 -14.30 -0.77 0.10
C SER A 232 -13.49 -1.96 0.60
N THR A 233 -12.23 -2.07 0.18
CA THR A 233 -11.34 -3.15 0.62
C THR A 233 -11.02 -3.02 2.11
N LEU A 234 -10.71 -1.79 2.56
CA LEU A 234 -10.43 -1.54 3.97
C LEU A 234 -11.65 -1.78 4.85
N LEU A 235 -12.83 -1.31 4.43
CA LEU A 235 -14.10 -1.51 5.13
C LEU A 235 -14.38 -3.00 5.34
N ASN A 236 -14.24 -3.82 4.30
CA ASN A 236 -14.44 -5.26 4.39
C ASN A 236 -13.45 -5.95 5.35
N CYS A 237 -12.25 -5.38 5.54
CA CYS A 237 -11.28 -5.89 6.51
C CYS A 237 -11.60 -5.51 7.96
N LEU A 238 -12.31 -4.40 8.17
CA LEU A 238 -12.57 -3.85 9.51
C LEU A 238 -13.97 -4.17 10.04
N LEU A 239 -14.93 -4.51 9.17
CA LEU A 239 -16.28 -4.86 9.59
C LEU A 239 -16.27 -6.11 10.49
N PRO A 240 -16.92 -6.06 11.65
CA PRO A 240 -17.07 -7.26 12.47
C PRO A 240 -17.92 -8.30 11.72
N PRO A 241 -17.64 -9.60 11.90
CA PRO A 241 -18.49 -10.64 11.33
C PRO A 241 -19.89 -10.57 11.95
N PRO A 242 -20.95 -10.98 11.21
CA PRO A 242 -22.27 -11.17 11.82
C PRO A 242 -22.13 -12.19 12.95
N ASP A 243 -22.78 -11.92 14.08
CA ASP A 243 -22.75 -12.76 15.30
C ASP A 243 -21.37 -12.86 15.98
N ALA A 244 -20.54 -11.82 15.85
CA ALA A 244 -19.27 -11.74 16.57
C ALA A 244 -19.49 -11.79 18.09
N THR A 245 -18.77 -12.69 18.78
CA THR A 245 -18.72 -12.70 20.24
C THR A 245 -18.14 -11.38 20.77
N LEU A 246 -18.48 -11.02 22.00
CA LEU A 246 -17.95 -9.80 22.65
C LEU A 246 -16.42 -9.72 22.59
N ASP A 247 -15.71 -10.84 22.78
CA ASP A 247 -14.25 -10.88 22.68
C ASP A 247 -13.75 -10.62 21.26
N ARG A 248 -14.46 -11.09 20.23
CA ARG A 248 -14.14 -10.77 18.84
C ARG A 248 -14.39 -9.30 18.53
N LEU A 249 -15.47 -8.72 19.04
CA LEU A 249 -15.78 -7.30 18.90
C LEU A 249 -14.72 -6.43 19.58
N ARG A 250 -14.29 -6.80 20.79
CA ARG A 250 -13.18 -6.11 21.49
C ARG A 250 -11.87 -6.14 20.67
N ARG A 251 -11.55 -7.27 20.04
CA ARG A 251 -10.37 -7.36 19.16
C ARG A 251 -10.52 -6.49 17.91
N HIS A 252 -11.70 -6.43 17.30
CA HIS A 252 -11.96 -5.53 16.16
C HIS A 252 -11.84 -4.07 16.58
N ALA A 253 -12.42 -3.69 17.73
CA ALA A 253 -12.28 -2.34 18.28
C ALA A 253 -10.81 -1.97 18.50
N ALA A 254 -9.99 -2.89 19.02
CA ALA A 254 -8.55 -2.68 19.17
C ALA A 254 -7.83 -2.45 17.82
N ILE A 255 -8.20 -3.18 16.77
CA ILE A 255 -7.67 -2.98 15.41
C ILE A 255 -8.07 -1.60 14.86
N ILE A 256 -9.34 -1.21 14.99
CA ILE A 256 -9.84 0.09 14.53
C ILE A 256 -9.12 1.22 15.27
N CYS A 257 -8.99 1.14 16.60
CA CYS A 257 -8.23 2.11 17.39
C CYS A 257 -6.76 2.17 16.99
N GLY A 258 -6.11 1.03 16.76
CA GLY A 258 -4.71 0.99 16.31
C GLY A 258 -4.54 1.63 14.93
N LEU A 259 -5.47 1.39 14.00
CA LEU A 259 -5.46 2.01 12.67
C LEU A 259 -5.67 3.52 12.75
N TYR A 260 -6.68 3.96 13.50
CA TYR A 260 -6.97 5.37 13.77
C TYR A 260 -5.76 6.10 14.37
N ASN A 261 -5.11 5.52 15.38
CA ASN A 261 -3.96 6.13 16.03
C ASN A 261 -2.74 6.21 15.10
N ASN A 262 -2.51 5.20 14.26
CA ASN A 262 -1.46 5.28 13.24
C ASN A 262 -1.75 6.38 12.21
N ALA A 263 -2.98 6.44 11.69
CA ALA A 263 -3.39 7.47 10.73
C ALA A 263 -3.25 8.87 11.33
N ARG A 264 -3.61 9.02 12.60
CA ARG A 264 -3.43 10.27 13.36
C ARG A 264 -1.96 10.63 13.51
N SER A 265 -1.13 9.66 13.89
CA SER A 265 0.32 9.86 14.10
C SER A 265 1.03 10.27 12.82
N LEU A 266 0.59 9.77 11.67
CA LEU A 266 1.12 10.14 10.36
C LEU A 266 0.49 11.42 9.79
N GLY A 267 -0.58 11.93 10.40
CA GLY A 267 -1.32 13.07 9.90
C GLY A 267 -1.94 12.77 8.54
N VAL A 268 -2.62 11.63 8.38
CA VAL A 268 -3.20 11.23 7.09
C VAL A 268 -4.28 12.23 6.66
N VAL A 269 -4.04 12.84 5.50
CA VAL A 269 -4.91 13.84 4.88
C VAL A 269 -5.81 13.14 3.85
N ASP A 270 -6.83 12.46 4.34
CA ASP A 270 -7.78 11.68 3.54
C ASP A 270 -9.14 11.62 4.25
N GLN A 271 -10.11 12.41 3.79
CA GLN A 271 -11.41 12.49 4.46
C GLN A 271 -12.19 11.18 4.39
N GLU A 272 -12.05 10.43 3.29
CA GLU A 272 -12.75 9.16 3.10
C GLU A 272 -12.27 8.10 4.09
N LEU A 273 -10.97 8.07 4.42
CA LEU A 273 -10.45 7.23 5.49
C LEU A 273 -11.09 7.54 6.84
N TRP A 274 -11.19 8.82 7.20
CA TRP A 274 -11.74 9.24 8.48
C TRP A 274 -13.22 8.93 8.61
N ASP A 275 -14.00 9.19 7.56
CA ASP A 275 -15.42 8.87 7.49
C ASP A 275 -15.64 7.36 7.58
N LEU A 276 -14.81 6.58 6.88
CA LEU A 276 -14.83 5.12 6.96
C LEU A 276 -14.58 4.64 8.39
N LEU A 277 -13.53 5.14 9.06
CA LEU A 277 -13.19 4.75 10.43
C LEU A 277 -14.33 5.06 11.42
N GLU A 278 -15.00 6.20 11.28
CA GLU A 278 -16.18 6.56 12.06
C GLU A 278 -17.31 5.54 11.84
N VAL A 279 -17.62 5.22 10.58
CA VAL A 279 -18.67 4.24 10.23
C VAL A 279 -18.37 2.85 10.81
N VAL A 280 -17.14 2.34 10.69
CA VAL A 280 -16.82 0.99 11.19
C VAL A 280 -16.80 0.95 12.72
N TRP A 281 -16.37 2.05 13.34
CA TRP A 281 -16.39 2.18 14.80
C TRP A 281 -17.81 2.15 15.33
N ASP A 282 -18.71 2.96 14.78
CA ASP A 282 -20.11 3.01 15.20
C ASP A 282 -20.78 1.64 15.06
N ARG A 283 -20.58 0.95 13.93
CA ARG A 283 -21.10 -0.41 13.74
C ARG A 283 -20.56 -1.41 14.77
N THR A 284 -19.27 -1.33 15.10
CA THR A 284 -18.65 -2.21 16.08
C THR A 284 -19.18 -1.94 17.49
N MET A 285 -19.38 -0.66 17.83
CA MET A 285 -19.95 -0.26 19.13
C MET A 285 -21.41 -0.65 19.25
N SER A 286 -22.24 -0.44 18.22
CA SER A 286 -23.63 -0.90 18.19
C SER A 286 -23.74 -2.42 18.35
N ALA A 287 -22.89 -3.19 17.67
CA ALA A 287 -22.86 -4.65 17.79
C ALA A 287 -22.45 -5.13 19.18
N SER A 288 -21.68 -4.33 19.94
CA SER A 288 -21.23 -4.69 21.30
C SER A 288 -22.27 -4.44 22.39
N GLN A 289 -23.35 -3.72 22.07
CA GLN A 289 -24.44 -3.37 22.99
C GLN A 289 -25.71 -4.22 22.78
N ALA A 290 -25.77 -4.98 21.68
CA ALA A 290 -26.87 -5.89 21.36
C ALA A 290 -26.67 -7.27 22.02
#